data_AF-A0A8S3RWJ8-F1
#
_entry.id   AF-A0A8S3RWJ8-F1
#
_cell.length_a   1.000
_cell.length_b   1.000
_cell.length_c   1.000
_cell.angle_alpha   90.00
_cell.angle_beta   90.00
_cell.angle_gamma   90.00
#
_symmetry.space_group_name_H-M   'P 1'
#
loop_
_entity.id
_entity.type
_entity.pdbx_description
1 polymer ?
#
loop_
_entity_poly.entity_id
_entity_poly.type
_entity_poly.pdbx_seq_one_letter_code
_entity_poly.pdbx_strand_id
1 'polypeptide(L)'
;MAKQIDNNAGGTADITVHERQPDGLLEEVVPPSGGAWGGTAIDDAYLRFLEKVFGEKVVQDLKLKELEDYTELIHEFEVKKRSIKTDTTTDIVITMPVGLMNIIKKHCGGIDAAIKKSQHSDSISVSGQQKICVNPQKFRDLFKSTINSLLKHLEQLFRHPKVSDIQHIIMVGGFSECELVQRAMKDAFPKKKIIIPEEAGLVVLKGVVLYGYQPEKINKRILKKTYGIQSWPEWDSEVHPETKRVRIEGTDRCKDVFYKFAVKGEKVESGHSYGQIFQALKPDERTFECTVYISDDTNPRYVTDPSCQRLGNLIVPLPPLQKGQSLEIEETMIFGGTELLFRAKNMKTGEIYETQFQF
;
A
#
# COMPACT_ATOMS: atom_id res chain seq x y z
N MET A 1 26.39 -3.51 -7.81
CA MET A 1 24.91 -3.46 -7.76
C MET A 1 24.48 -4.01 -6.41
N ALA A 2 24.06 -3.14 -5.50
CA ALA A 2 23.42 -3.57 -4.26
C ALA A 2 21.93 -3.35 -4.45
N LYS A 3 21.17 -4.44 -4.60
CA LYS A 3 19.72 -4.39 -4.55
C LYS A 3 19.26 -4.63 -3.12
N GLN A 4 18.33 -3.82 -2.64
CA GLN A 4 17.80 -3.85 -1.27
C GLN A 4 16.28 -4.03 -1.31
N ILE A 5 15.79 -4.95 -0.49
CA ILE A 5 14.37 -5.06 -0.16
C ILE A 5 14.13 -4.45 1.20
N ASP A 6 13.13 -3.58 1.34
CA ASP A 6 12.60 -3.13 2.63
C ASP A 6 11.26 -3.83 2.88
N ASN A 7 11.07 -4.37 4.09
CA ASN A 7 9.78 -4.89 4.55
C ASN A 7 9.21 -3.94 5.62
N ASN A 8 8.11 -3.22 5.38
CA ASN A 8 7.48 -2.38 6.43
C ASN A 8 6.36 -3.17 7.11
N ALA A 9 6.47 -3.43 8.42
CA ALA A 9 5.55 -4.35 9.08
C ALA A 9 5.08 -3.89 10.47
N GLY A 10 3.86 -3.36 10.49
CA GLY A 10 3.00 -3.25 11.68
C GLY A 10 1.71 -4.08 11.53
N GLY A 11 1.08 -4.04 10.34
CA GLY A 11 -0.09 -4.85 10.00
C GLY A 11 -0.06 -5.52 8.63
N THR A 12 0.54 -4.85 7.64
CA THR A 12 0.87 -5.40 6.32
C THR A 12 2.36 -5.72 6.25
N ALA A 13 2.79 -6.32 5.13
CA ALA A 13 4.18 -6.39 4.73
C ALA A 13 4.30 -5.73 3.36
N ASP A 14 5.03 -4.63 3.28
CA ASP A 14 5.28 -3.88 2.05
C ASP A 14 6.72 -4.07 1.61
N ILE A 15 6.92 -4.50 0.37
CA ILE A 15 8.18 -4.93 -0.23
C ILE A 15 8.52 -4.04 -1.42
N THR A 16 9.63 -3.33 -1.30
CA THR A 16 10.23 -2.51 -2.37
C THR A 16 11.52 -3.15 -2.85
N VAL A 17 12.00 -2.80 -4.06
CA VAL A 17 13.33 -3.23 -4.54
C VAL A 17 14.07 -2.03 -5.08
N HIS A 18 15.15 -1.64 -4.41
CA HIS A 18 15.98 -0.51 -4.79
C HIS A 18 17.35 -0.94 -5.25
N GLU A 19 17.91 -0.28 -6.24
CA GLU A 19 19.31 -0.39 -6.65
C GLU A 19 20.07 0.89 -6.32
N ARG A 20 21.22 0.76 -5.64
CA ARG A 20 22.12 1.89 -5.41
C ARG A 20 22.95 2.18 -6.67
N GLN A 21 22.79 3.40 -7.19
CA GLN A 21 23.47 3.92 -8.37
C GLN A 21 24.89 4.42 -8.04
N PRO A 22 25.78 4.59 -9.04
CA PRO A 22 27.15 5.09 -8.83
C PRO A 22 27.25 6.48 -8.19
N ASP A 23 26.25 7.33 -8.41
CA ASP A 23 26.11 8.66 -7.79
C ASP A 23 25.65 8.59 -6.31
N GLY A 24 25.35 7.38 -5.81
CA GLY A 24 24.89 7.13 -4.46
C GLY A 24 23.38 7.22 -4.27
N LEU A 25 22.61 7.57 -5.30
CA LEU A 25 21.15 7.64 -5.26
C LEU A 25 20.53 6.23 -5.32
N LEU A 26 19.29 6.12 -4.86
CA LEU A 26 18.50 4.89 -4.92
C LEU A 26 17.50 4.97 -6.07
N GLU A 27 17.40 3.89 -6.83
CA GLU A 27 16.43 3.77 -7.92
C GLU A 27 15.57 2.53 -7.72
N GLU A 28 14.25 2.68 -7.83
CA GLU A 28 13.33 1.55 -7.78
C GLU A 28 13.47 0.67 -9.04
N VAL A 29 13.56 -0.66 -8.84
CA VAL A 29 13.87 -1.63 -9.90
C VAL A 29 12.61 -2.27 -10.47
N VAL A 30 11.64 -2.55 -9.60
CA VAL A 30 10.33 -3.12 -9.90
C VAL A 30 9.27 -2.45 -9.03
N PRO A 31 8.00 -2.37 -9.48
CA PRO A 31 6.93 -1.79 -8.68
C PRO A 31 6.85 -2.43 -7.29
N PRO A 32 6.52 -1.66 -6.23
CA PRO A 32 6.37 -2.19 -4.90
C PRO A 32 5.22 -3.20 -4.85
N SER A 33 5.34 -4.16 -3.94
CA SER A 33 4.33 -5.20 -3.71
C SER A 33 4.06 -5.32 -2.22
N GLY A 34 2.90 -5.84 -1.82
CA GLY A 34 2.60 -6.02 -0.42
C GLY A 34 1.41 -6.92 -0.17
N GLY A 35 1.22 -7.31 1.08
CA GLY A 35 0.13 -8.20 1.48
C GLY A 35 -0.08 -8.28 2.98
N ALA A 36 -1.11 -9.01 3.38
CA ALA A 36 -1.45 -9.30 4.78
C ALA A 36 -0.49 -10.34 5.39
N TRP A 37 0.81 -10.02 5.40
CA TRP A 37 1.88 -10.86 5.94
C TRP A 37 2.61 -10.19 7.11
N GLY A 38 1.98 -9.19 7.73
CA GLY A 38 2.47 -8.48 8.91
C GLY A 38 1.91 -9.01 10.22
N GLY A 39 2.12 -8.23 11.29
CA GLY A 39 1.71 -8.58 12.66
C GLY A 39 0.20 -8.82 12.83
N THR A 40 -0.64 -8.05 12.13
CA THR A 40 -2.11 -8.18 12.21
C THR A 40 -2.61 -9.54 11.73
N ALA A 41 -1.95 -10.16 10.76
CA ALA A 41 -2.33 -11.50 10.31
C ALA A 41 -2.16 -12.57 11.41
N ILE A 42 -1.25 -12.34 12.37
CA ILE A 42 -1.05 -13.21 13.54
C ILE A 42 -2.10 -12.91 14.60
N ASP A 43 -2.50 -11.65 14.76
CA ASP A 43 -3.61 -11.28 15.65
C ASP A 43 -4.92 -11.94 15.18
N ASP A 44 -5.18 -11.92 13.87
CA ASP A 44 -6.31 -12.64 13.27
C ASP A 44 -6.22 -14.15 13.49
N ALA A 45 -5.02 -14.73 13.37
CA ALA A 45 -4.80 -16.15 13.64
C ALA A 45 -5.08 -16.50 15.11
N TYR A 46 -4.70 -15.62 16.04
CA TYR A 46 -4.99 -15.76 17.46
C TYR A 46 -6.49 -15.68 17.76
N LEU A 47 -7.18 -14.70 17.19
CA LEU A 47 -8.64 -14.60 17.35
C LEU A 47 -9.37 -15.84 16.82
N ARG A 48 -9.00 -16.34 15.64
CA ARG A 48 -9.53 -17.60 15.10
C ARG A 48 -9.20 -18.81 15.98
N PHE A 49 -8.05 -18.78 16.65
CA PHE A 49 -7.70 -19.80 17.62
C PHE A 49 -8.63 -19.74 18.84
N LEU A 50 -8.92 -18.55 19.38
CA LEU A 50 -9.90 -18.38 20.46
C LEU A 50 -11.30 -18.81 20.04
N GLU A 51 -11.73 -18.50 18.80
CA GLU A 51 -13.02 -18.96 18.26
C GLU A 51 -13.10 -20.49 18.21
N LYS A 52 -12.00 -21.18 17.89
CA LYS A 52 -11.94 -22.66 17.90
C LYS A 52 -11.95 -23.26 19.30
N VAL A 53 -11.51 -22.52 20.32
CA VAL A 53 -11.46 -23.00 21.71
C VAL A 53 -12.76 -22.69 22.46
N PHE A 54 -13.27 -21.46 22.33
CA PHE A 54 -14.40 -20.93 23.09
C PHE A 54 -15.68 -20.76 22.27
N GLY A 55 -15.59 -20.83 20.94
CA GLY A 55 -16.71 -20.62 20.02
C GLY A 55 -16.76 -19.18 19.50
N GLU A 56 -17.20 -19.01 18.25
CA GLU A 56 -17.32 -17.71 17.57
C GLU A 56 -18.16 -16.70 18.37
N LYS A 57 -19.26 -17.17 18.96
CA LYS A 57 -20.17 -16.31 19.74
C LYS A 57 -19.49 -15.69 20.97
N VAL A 58 -18.54 -16.39 21.59
CA VAL A 58 -17.79 -15.85 22.75
C VAL A 58 -16.90 -14.69 22.32
N VAL A 59 -16.17 -14.83 21.22
CA VAL A 59 -15.29 -13.79 20.69
C VAL A 59 -16.09 -12.60 20.15
N GLN A 60 -17.24 -12.85 19.51
CA GLN A 60 -18.16 -11.79 19.08
C GLN A 60 -18.74 -11.02 20.27
N ASP A 61 -19.21 -11.72 21.31
CA ASP A 61 -19.74 -11.08 22.52
C ASP A 61 -18.67 -10.26 23.24
N LEU A 62 -17.43 -10.76 23.31
CA LEU A 62 -16.30 -10.00 23.87
C LEU A 62 -16.10 -8.67 23.11
N LYS A 63 -16.04 -8.72 21.77
CA LYS A 63 -15.85 -7.51 20.93
C LYS A 63 -16.99 -6.50 21.03
N LEU A 64 -18.23 -6.98 21.18
CA LEU A 64 -19.43 -6.12 21.14
C LEU A 64 -19.88 -5.63 22.51
N LYS A 65 -19.62 -6.38 23.58
CA LYS A 65 -20.17 -6.13 24.91
C LYS A 65 -19.11 -5.75 25.94
N GLU A 66 -17.85 -6.17 25.74
CA GLU A 66 -16.75 -6.03 26.70
C GLU A 66 -15.48 -5.51 25.97
N LEU A 67 -15.56 -4.32 25.36
CA LEU A 67 -14.48 -3.77 24.51
C LEU A 67 -13.18 -3.48 25.28
N GLU A 68 -13.28 -3.10 26.55
CA GLU A 68 -12.11 -2.87 27.42
C GLU A 68 -11.33 -4.18 27.61
N ASP A 69 -12.01 -5.25 28.00
CA ASP A 69 -11.44 -6.59 28.12
C ASP A 69 -10.91 -7.13 26.78
N TYR A 70 -11.61 -6.87 25.67
CA TYR A 70 -11.08 -7.22 24.35
C TYR A 70 -9.71 -6.56 24.13
N THR A 71 -9.60 -5.27 24.45
CA THR A 71 -8.35 -4.52 24.26
C THR A 71 -7.25 -5.02 25.18
N GLU A 72 -7.57 -5.33 26.45
CA GLU A 72 -6.63 -5.93 27.40
C GLU A 72 -6.11 -7.28 26.90
N LEU A 73 -6.99 -8.14 26.40
CA LEU A 73 -6.62 -9.46 25.86
C LEU A 73 -5.66 -9.33 24.66
N ILE A 74 -5.97 -8.44 23.72
CA ILE A 74 -5.12 -8.19 22.55
C ILE A 74 -3.78 -7.62 22.98
N HIS A 75 -3.75 -6.72 23.97
CA HIS A 75 -2.51 -6.19 24.51
C HIS A 75 -1.65 -7.27 25.18
N GLU A 76 -2.24 -8.12 26.03
CA GLU A 76 -1.54 -9.25 26.65
C GLU A 76 -0.99 -10.19 25.57
N PHE A 77 -1.76 -10.48 24.53
CA PHE A 77 -1.29 -11.28 23.40
C PHE A 77 -0.14 -10.60 22.63
N GLU A 78 -0.21 -9.30 22.36
CA GLU A 78 0.84 -8.54 21.68
C GLU A 78 2.18 -8.67 22.42
N VAL A 79 2.16 -8.60 23.76
CA VAL A 79 3.36 -8.77 24.59
C VAL A 79 3.96 -10.18 24.43
N LYS A 80 3.13 -11.23 24.41
CA LYS A 80 3.62 -12.61 24.17
C LYS A 80 4.09 -12.82 22.73
N LYS A 81 3.38 -12.24 21.76
CA LYS A 81 3.70 -12.30 20.33
C LYS A 81 5.08 -11.71 20.04
N ARG A 82 5.46 -10.64 20.74
CA ARG A 82 6.79 -10.02 20.61
C ARG A 82 7.90 -10.79 21.33
N SER A 83 7.58 -11.52 22.40
CA SER A 83 8.60 -12.17 23.24
C SER A 83 8.88 -13.63 22.90
N ILE A 84 8.02 -14.28 22.10
CA ILE A 84 8.21 -15.68 21.71
C ILE A 84 9.48 -15.87 20.86
N LYS A 85 10.23 -16.93 21.17
CA LYS A 85 11.47 -17.31 20.48
C LYS A 85 11.41 -18.71 19.88
N THR A 86 12.40 -19.03 19.06
CA THR A 86 12.53 -20.34 18.41
C THR A 86 12.86 -21.45 19.41
N ASP A 87 13.49 -21.11 20.53
CA ASP A 87 13.95 -22.03 21.58
C ASP A 87 13.04 -22.06 22.82
N THR A 88 11.98 -21.24 22.87
CA THR A 88 11.01 -21.27 23.98
C THR A 88 10.47 -22.68 24.22
N THR A 89 10.71 -23.21 25.41
CA THR A 89 10.25 -24.55 25.84
C THR A 89 9.12 -24.49 26.87
N THR A 90 8.99 -23.37 27.57
CA THR A 90 7.96 -23.14 28.60
C THR A 90 6.67 -22.65 27.99
N ASP A 91 5.53 -23.12 28.50
CA ASP A 91 4.21 -22.68 28.06
C ASP A 91 4.05 -21.15 28.13
N ILE A 92 3.36 -20.62 27.13
CA ILE A 92 3.04 -19.21 27.02
C ILE A 92 1.79 -18.96 27.86
N VAL A 93 1.98 -18.23 28.95
CA VAL A 93 0.91 -17.89 29.88
C VAL A 93 0.25 -16.58 29.44
N ILE A 94 -1.05 -16.63 29.16
CA ILE A 94 -1.89 -15.49 28.79
C ILE A 94 -2.95 -15.32 29.86
N THR A 95 -3.04 -14.13 30.43
CA THR A 95 -4.07 -13.77 31.39
C THR A 95 -5.37 -13.42 30.65
N MET A 96 -6.47 -14.06 31.05
CA MET A 96 -7.81 -13.82 30.51
C MET A 96 -8.51 -12.73 31.33
N PRO A 97 -9.02 -11.67 30.69
CA PRO A 97 -9.81 -10.63 31.35
C PRO A 97 -11.12 -11.16 31.96
N VAL A 98 -11.64 -10.45 32.95
CA VAL A 98 -12.75 -10.94 33.78
C VAL A 98 -14.07 -11.07 33.00
N GLY A 99 -14.41 -10.12 32.13
CA GLY A 99 -15.60 -10.21 31.28
C GLY A 99 -15.49 -11.33 30.25
N LEU A 100 -14.31 -11.60 29.69
CA LEU A 100 -14.11 -12.81 28.87
C LEU A 100 -14.39 -14.08 29.69
N MET A 101 -13.89 -14.17 30.92
CA MET A 101 -14.18 -15.31 31.81
C MET A 101 -15.68 -15.46 32.09
N ASN A 102 -16.40 -14.37 32.28
CA ASN A 102 -17.85 -14.36 32.47
C ASN A 102 -18.60 -14.85 31.22
N ILE A 103 -18.18 -14.41 30.03
CA ILE A 103 -18.76 -14.85 28.76
C ILE A 103 -18.49 -16.36 28.55
N ILE A 104 -17.25 -16.82 28.76
CA ILE A 104 -16.90 -18.25 28.67
C ILE A 104 -17.73 -19.07 29.67
N LYS A 105 -17.92 -18.59 30.91
CA LYS A 105 -18.75 -19.28 31.90
C LYS A 105 -20.20 -19.40 31.42
N LYS A 106 -20.76 -18.33 30.85
CA LYS A 106 -22.13 -18.31 30.33
C LYS A 106 -22.34 -19.22 29.13
N HIS A 107 -21.38 -19.27 28.20
CA HIS A 107 -21.52 -20.00 26.94
C HIS A 107 -21.00 -21.44 26.98
N CYS A 108 -19.95 -21.69 27.76
CA CYS A 108 -19.22 -22.95 27.76
C CYS A 108 -19.31 -23.71 29.10
N GLY A 109 -19.85 -23.08 30.15
CA GLY A 109 -19.89 -23.64 31.50
C GLY A 109 -18.57 -23.47 32.29
N GLY A 110 -17.62 -22.72 31.75
CA GLY A 110 -16.31 -22.44 32.36
C GLY A 110 -15.14 -22.73 31.42
N ILE A 111 -13.95 -22.21 31.76
CA ILE A 111 -12.75 -22.29 30.92
C ILE A 111 -12.24 -23.72 30.75
N ASP A 112 -12.20 -24.50 31.84
CA ASP A 112 -11.80 -25.91 31.81
C ASP A 112 -12.72 -26.75 30.93
N ALA A 113 -14.04 -26.49 31.02
CA ALA A 113 -15.04 -27.19 30.23
C ALA A 113 -14.92 -26.86 28.73
N ALA A 114 -14.61 -25.60 28.40
CA ALA A 114 -14.38 -25.17 27.02
C ALA A 114 -13.13 -25.85 26.41
N ILE A 115 -12.00 -25.81 27.12
CA ILE A 115 -10.74 -26.39 26.65
C ILE A 115 -10.86 -27.91 26.48
N LYS A 116 -11.47 -28.62 27.43
CA LYS A 116 -11.68 -30.08 27.35
C LYS A 116 -12.55 -30.50 26.16
N LYS A 117 -13.49 -29.66 25.72
CA LYS A 117 -14.33 -29.91 24.54
C LYS A 117 -13.65 -29.51 23.24
N SER A 118 -12.62 -28.67 23.30
CA SER A 118 -11.91 -28.20 22.12
C SER A 118 -10.97 -29.28 21.58
N GLN A 119 -10.74 -29.25 20.26
CA GLN A 119 -9.69 -30.05 19.59
C GLN A 119 -8.25 -29.63 19.98
N HIS A 120 -8.09 -28.74 20.96
CA HIS A 120 -6.81 -28.18 21.40
C HIS A 120 -6.50 -28.51 22.88
N SER A 121 -7.24 -29.46 23.49
CA SER A 121 -7.05 -29.90 24.87
C SER A 121 -5.61 -30.33 25.21
N ASP A 122 -4.89 -30.87 24.23
CA ASP A 122 -3.53 -31.39 24.43
C ASP A 122 -2.46 -30.29 24.33
N SER A 123 -2.85 -29.09 23.89
CA SER A 123 -1.94 -27.96 23.64
C SER A 123 -2.26 -26.73 24.50
N ILE A 124 -3.33 -26.79 25.30
CA ILE A 124 -3.78 -25.71 26.16
C ILE A 124 -4.12 -26.28 27.52
N SER A 125 -3.62 -25.65 28.58
CA SER A 125 -4.02 -25.95 29.95
C SER A 125 -4.45 -24.68 30.68
N VAL A 126 -5.11 -24.84 31.82
CA VAL A 126 -5.53 -23.75 32.69
C VAL A 126 -4.60 -23.71 33.89
N SER A 127 -4.12 -22.51 34.24
CA SER A 127 -3.32 -22.29 35.44
C SER A 127 -4.01 -21.26 36.34
N GLY A 128 -4.40 -21.68 37.54
CA GLY A 128 -5.17 -20.83 38.45
C GLY A 128 -6.58 -20.54 37.92
N GLN A 129 -7.12 -19.37 38.22
CA GLN A 129 -8.53 -19.04 37.90
C GLN A 129 -8.72 -18.35 36.54
N GLN A 130 -7.69 -17.69 36.00
CA GLN A 130 -7.83 -16.80 34.85
C GLN A 130 -6.68 -16.87 33.84
N LYS A 131 -5.82 -17.89 33.87
CA LYS A 131 -4.68 -17.98 32.94
C LYS A 131 -4.79 -19.21 32.07
N ILE A 132 -4.60 -19.02 30.77
CA ILE A 132 -4.37 -20.11 29.82
C ILE A 132 -2.88 -20.26 29.58
N CYS A 133 -2.42 -21.50 29.57
CA CYS A 133 -1.07 -21.88 29.22
C CYS A 133 -1.13 -22.54 27.84
N VAL A 134 -0.50 -21.93 26.85
CA VAL A 134 -0.45 -22.43 25.48
C VAL A 134 0.91 -23.05 25.22
N ASN A 135 0.94 -24.28 24.72
CA ASN A 135 2.17 -24.95 24.36
C ASN A 135 2.98 -24.10 23.34
N PRO A 136 4.32 -24.03 23.46
CA PRO A 136 5.15 -23.22 22.55
C PRO A 136 4.99 -23.55 21.08
N GLN A 137 4.88 -24.84 20.74
CA GLN A 137 4.70 -25.25 19.35
C GLN A 137 3.37 -24.73 18.82
N LYS A 138 2.30 -24.83 19.62
CA LYS A 138 0.98 -24.34 19.24
C LYS A 138 0.95 -22.82 19.08
N PHE A 139 1.66 -22.09 19.94
CA PHE A 139 1.78 -20.64 19.83
C PHE A 139 2.57 -20.23 18.56
N ARG A 140 3.67 -20.92 18.25
CA ARG A 140 4.42 -20.71 16.99
C ARG A 140 3.60 -21.02 15.75
N ASP A 141 2.65 -21.96 15.82
CA ASP A 141 1.78 -22.30 14.68
C ASP A 141 0.94 -21.09 14.22
N LEU A 142 0.65 -20.13 15.10
CA LEU A 142 -0.04 -18.88 14.74
C LEU A 142 0.73 -18.06 13.69
N PHE A 143 2.06 -18.19 13.65
CA PHE A 143 2.95 -17.45 12.75
C PHE A 143 3.15 -18.15 11.40
N LYS A 144 2.94 -19.47 11.33
CA LYS A 144 3.33 -20.29 10.17
C LYS A 144 2.72 -19.80 8.87
N SER A 145 1.41 -19.52 8.84
CA SER A 145 0.73 -19.08 7.61
C SER A 145 1.27 -17.74 7.11
N THR A 146 1.48 -16.80 8.02
CA THR A 146 2.00 -15.46 7.73
C THR A 146 3.41 -15.54 7.17
N ILE A 147 4.31 -16.25 7.86
CA ILE A 147 5.71 -16.44 7.44
C ILE A 147 5.78 -17.15 6.09
N ASN A 148 5.05 -18.26 5.91
CA ASN A 148 5.07 -19.02 4.65
C ASN A 148 4.58 -18.18 3.47
N SER A 149 3.57 -17.34 3.68
CA SER A 149 3.05 -16.45 2.63
C SER A 149 4.07 -15.38 2.24
N LEU A 150 4.74 -14.77 3.22
CA LEU A 150 5.84 -13.83 3.00
C LEU A 150 6.98 -14.48 2.21
N LEU A 151 7.45 -15.66 2.64
CA LEU A 151 8.54 -16.38 1.98
C LEU A 151 8.19 -16.74 0.54
N LYS A 152 6.99 -17.27 0.31
CA LYS A 152 6.50 -17.62 -1.04
C LYS A 152 6.48 -16.40 -1.96
N HIS A 153 6.06 -15.24 -1.46
CA HIS A 153 6.06 -14.01 -2.24
C HIS A 153 7.48 -13.56 -2.60
N LEU A 154 8.41 -13.61 -1.64
CA LEU A 154 9.83 -13.28 -1.90
C LEU A 154 10.48 -14.25 -2.90
N GLU A 155 10.19 -15.55 -2.81
CA GLU A 155 10.65 -16.53 -3.80
C GLU A 155 10.15 -16.21 -5.21
N GLN A 156 8.89 -15.78 -5.35
CA GLN A 156 8.33 -15.36 -6.63
C GLN A 156 9.03 -14.09 -7.14
N LEU A 157 9.25 -13.11 -6.25
CA LEU A 157 9.94 -11.86 -6.57
C LEU A 157 11.37 -12.11 -7.07
N PHE A 158 12.10 -13.05 -6.46
CA PHE A 158 13.46 -13.41 -6.87
C PHE A 158 13.55 -14.12 -8.22
N ARG A 159 12.43 -14.61 -8.78
CA ARG A 159 12.40 -15.15 -10.16
C ARG A 159 12.36 -14.04 -11.21
N HIS A 160 12.06 -12.80 -10.82
CA HIS A 160 12.04 -11.69 -11.75
C HIS A 160 13.48 -11.39 -12.24
N PRO A 161 13.74 -11.29 -13.56
CA PRO A 161 15.11 -11.13 -14.10
C PRO A 161 15.86 -9.92 -13.54
N LYS A 162 15.14 -8.84 -13.19
CA LYS A 162 15.74 -7.65 -12.58
C LYS A 162 16.06 -7.78 -11.08
N VAL A 163 15.63 -8.85 -10.42
CA VAL A 163 15.76 -9.04 -8.96
C VAL A 163 16.55 -10.29 -8.60
N SER A 164 16.75 -11.23 -9.53
CA SER A 164 17.41 -12.52 -9.28
C SER A 164 18.82 -12.40 -8.67
N ASP A 165 19.54 -11.33 -9.00
CA ASP A 165 20.90 -11.01 -8.57
C ASP A 165 20.99 -10.28 -7.21
N ILE A 166 19.86 -10.04 -6.53
CA ILE A 166 19.84 -9.32 -5.25
C ILE A 166 20.75 -9.98 -4.19
N GLN A 167 21.46 -9.20 -3.38
CA GLN A 167 22.38 -9.74 -2.37
C GLN A 167 21.95 -9.41 -0.94
N HIS A 168 21.21 -8.31 -0.76
CA HIS A 168 20.85 -7.79 0.55
C HIS A 168 19.33 -7.74 0.71
N ILE A 169 18.86 -8.17 1.88
CA ILE A 169 17.46 -8.02 2.31
C ILE A 169 17.50 -7.23 3.60
N ILE A 170 16.82 -6.08 3.64
CA ILE A 170 16.75 -5.21 4.80
C ILE A 170 15.34 -5.33 5.41
N MET A 171 15.28 -5.83 6.63
CA MET A 171 14.02 -6.08 7.31
C MET A 171 13.76 -4.93 8.28
N VAL A 172 12.70 -4.14 8.05
CA VAL A 172 12.33 -2.97 8.86
C VAL A 172 10.92 -3.12 9.46
N GLY A 173 10.50 -2.19 10.30
CA GLY A 173 9.23 -2.28 11.03
C GLY A 173 9.27 -3.28 12.21
N GLY A 174 8.25 -3.19 13.07
CA GLY A 174 8.22 -3.93 14.34
C GLY A 174 8.18 -5.46 14.15
N PHE A 175 7.53 -5.95 13.10
CA PHE A 175 7.50 -7.40 12.85
C PHE A 175 8.87 -7.99 12.49
N SER A 176 9.78 -7.16 11.95
CA SER A 176 11.15 -7.58 11.65
C SER A 176 11.99 -7.82 12.91
N GLU A 177 11.53 -7.36 14.07
CA GLU A 177 12.16 -7.64 15.37
C GLU A 177 11.80 -9.03 15.91
N CYS A 178 10.78 -9.69 15.33
CA CYS A 178 10.37 -11.03 15.75
C CYS A 178 11.41 -12.10 15.36
N GLU A 179 11.97 -12.79 16.35
CA GLU A 179 13.01 -13.81 16.14
C GLU A 179 12.54 -14.95 15.22
N LEU A 180 11.27 -15.37 15.32
CA LEU A 180 10.70 -16.40 14.45
C LEU A 180 10.77 -16.01 12.96
N VAL A 181 10.46 -14.74 12.66
CA VAL A 181 10.50 -14.19 11.29
C VAL A 181 11.94 -14.08 10.82
N GLN A 182 12.83 -13.53 11.66
CA GLN A 182 14.25 -13.40 11.32
C GLN A 182 14.88 -14.76 11.01
N ARG A 183 14.57 -15.78 11.82
CA ARG A 183 15.09 -17.14 11.61
C ARG A 183 14.56 -17.74 10.32
N ALA A 184 13.24 -17.68 10.09
CA ALA A 184 12.62 -18.20 8.89
C ALA A 184 13.19 -17.54 7.61
N MET A 185 13.41 -16.23 7.64
CA MET A 185 14.03 -15.50 6.54
C MET A 185 15.48 -15.95 6.29
N LYS A 186 16.30 -16.11 7.34
CA LYS A 186 17.70 -16.58 7.24
C LYS A 186 17.78 -18.01 6.71
N ASP A 187 16.89 -18.89 7.16
CA ASP A 187 16.84 -20.29 6.74
C ASP A 187 16.34 -20.45 5.30
N ALA A 188 15.36 -19.64 4.87
CA ALA A 188 14.83 -19.66 3.51
C ALA A 188 15.82 -19.08 2.48
N PHE A 189 16.62 -18.07 2.87
CA PHE A 189 17.52 -17.35 1.97
C PHE A 189 18.97 -17.33 2.45
N PRO A 190 19.62 -18.50 2.65
CA PRO A 190 20.95 -18.59 3.27
C PRO A 190 22.07 -17.95 2.43
N LYS A 191 21.84 -17.76 1.13
CA LYS A 191 22.78 -17.10 0.21
C LYS A 191 22.65 -15.58 0.19
N LYS A 192 21.63 -15.01 0.84
CA LYS A 192 21.36 -13.57 0.88
C LYS A 192 21.80 -13.01 2.24
N LYS A 193 22.36 -11.81 2.25
CA LYS A 193 22.70 -11.11 3.50
C LYS A 193 21.45 -10.42 4.05
N ILE A 194 20.94 -10.96 5.16
CA ILE A 194 19.80 -10.39 5.86
C ILE A 194 20.29 -9.39 6.90
N ILE A 195 19.79 -8.16 6.80
CA ILE A 195 20.14 -7.03 7.65
C ILE A 195 18.87 -6.61 8.38
N ILE A 196 18.92 -6.60 9.71
CA ILE A 196 17.86 -6.04 10.55
C ILE A 196 18.51 -4.85 11.25
N PRO A 197 18.14 -3.61 10.93
CA PRO A 197 18.69 -2.45 11.60
C PRO A 197 18.32 -2.43 13.09
N GLU A 198 19.14 -1.76 13.88
CA GLU A 198 18.79 -1.45 15.27
C GLU A 198 17.54 -0.57 15.31
N GLU A 199 16.63 -0.86 16.24
CA GLU A 199 15.31 -0.22 16.32
C GLU A 199 14.54 -0.31 14.99
N ALA A 200 14.46 -1.51 14.41
CA ALA A 200 13.77 -1.76 13.14
C ALA A 200 12.36 -1.15 13.09
N GLY A 201 11.64 -1.18 14.22
CA GLY A 201 10.33 -0.53 14.38
C GLY A 201 10.32 1.00 14.15
N LEU A 202 11.45 1.69 14.33
CA LEU A 202 11.58 3.15 14.17
C LEU A 202 12.26 3.55 12.85
N VAL A 203 12.85 2.61 12.11
CA VAL A 203 13.63 2.90 10.89
C VAL A 203 12.83 3.70 9.86
N VAL A 204 11.56 3.37 9.67
CA VAL A 204 10.71 4.07 8.71
C VAL A 204 10.50 5.53 9.12
N LEU A 205 10.21 5.78 10.40
CA LEU A 205 10.06 7.14 10.93
C LEU A 205 11.37 7.94 10.80
N LYS A 206 12.51 7.32 11.14
CA LYS A 206 13.85 7.92 10.96
C LYS A 206 14.08 8.27 9.48
N GLY A 207 13.70 7.38 8.56
CA GLY A 207 13.78 7.59 7.12
C GLY A 207 12.92 8.76 6.65
N VAL A 208 11.68 8.88 7.14
CA VAL A 208 10.78 10.00 6.82
C VAL A 208 11.37 11.33 7.29
N VAL A 209 11.92 11.39 8.51
CA VAL A 209 12.57 12.62 9.03
C VAL A 209 13.79 13.00 8.17
N LEU A 210 14.62 12.02 7.79
CA LEU A 210 15.76 12.24 6.91
C LEU A 210 15.34 12.69 5.51
N TYR A 211 14.27 12.12 4.97
CA TYR A 211 13.72 12.51 3.68
C TYR A 211 13.13 13.92 3.71
N GLY A 212 12.43 14.30 4.78
CA GLY A 212 11.95 15.68 4.96
C GLY A 212 13.08 16.71 5.03
N TYR A 213 14.26 16.32 5.52
CA TYR A 213 15.45 17.19 5.55
C TYR A 213 16.16 17.25 4.18
N GLN A 214 16.12 16.16 3.40
CA GLN A 214 16.84 16.01 2.11
C GLN A 214 16.01 15.23 1.08
N PRO A 215 14.93 15.82 0.54
CA PRO A 215 14.03 15.13 -0.38
C PRO A 215 14.69 14.75 -1.71
N GLU A 216 15.77 15.44 -2.11
CA GLU A 216 16.53 15.19 -3.33
C GLU A 216 17.27 13.84 -3.36
N LYS A 217 17.37 13.13 -2.22
CA LYS A 217 18.06 11.83 -2.13
C LYS A 217 17.32 10.66 -2.76
N ILE A 218 16.01 10.78 -3.01
CA ILE A 218 15.22 9.80 -3.77
C ILE A 218 14.83 10.45 -5.09
N ASN A 219 15.68 10.27 -6.10
CA ASN A 219 15.55 11.06 -7.32
C ASN A 219 14.72 10.35 -8.41
N LYS A 220 14.43 9.04 -8.31
CA LYS A 220 13.73 8.28 -9.37
C LYS A 220 12.71 7.31 -8.81
N ARG A 221 11.47 7.35 -9.32
CA ARG A 221 10.42 6.39 -8.98
C ARG A 221 9.78 5.77 -10.21
N ILE A 222 9.19 4.59 -10.04
CA ILE A 222 8.37 3.94 -11.06
C ILE A 222 6.91 4.35 -10.85
N LEU A 223 6.27 4.87 -11.90
CA LEU A 223 4.86 5.27 -11.82
C LEU A 223 3.93 4.06 -11.65
N LYS A 224 3.02 4.14 -10.67
CA LYS A 224 2.05 3.06 -10.37
C LYS A 224 0.82 3.07 -11.29
N LYS A 225 0.55 4.21 -11.91
CA LYS A 225 -0.61 4.47 -12.78
C LYS A 225 -0.13 5.19 -14.05
N THR A 226 -0.96 5.19 -15.08
CA THR A 226 -0.83 6.09 -16.23
C THR A 226 -1.56 7.38 -15.93
N TYR A 227 -0.92 8.53 -16.17
CA TYR A 227 -1.45 9.86 -15.84
C TYR A 227 -1.76 10.63 -17.10
N GLY A 228 -2.89 11.32 -17.08
CA GLY A 228 -3.34 12.06 -18.25
C GLY A 228 -4.50 12.97 -17.98
N ILE A 229 -5.01 13.55 -19.05
CA ILE A 229 -6.17 14.43 -19.04
C ILE A 229 -7.21 13.94 -20.06
N GLN A 230 -8.40 14.53 -19.99
CA GLN A 230 -9.35 14.41 -21.08
C GLN A 230 -8.95 15.34 -22.23
N SER A 231 -8.92 14.81 -23.45
CA SER A 231 -8.73 15.59 -24.68
C SER A 231 -9.80 15.25 -25.72
N TRP A 232 -10.01 16.18 -26.64
CA TRP A 232 -11.01 16.07 -27.69
C TRP A 232 -10.34 16.36 -29.06
N PRO A 233 -9.44 15.47 -29.53
CA PRO A 233 -8.70 15.66 -30.77
C PRO A 233 -9.64 15.69 -31.98
N GLU A 234 -9.11 16.14 -33.12
CA GLU A 234 -9.84 16.06 -34.39
C GLU A 234 -10.25 14.62 -34.71
N TRP A 235 -11.43 14.48 -35.32
CA TRP A 235 -12.01 13.19 -35.64
C TRP A 235 -11.19 12.47 -36.71
N ASP A 236 -11.04 11.16 -36.55
CA ASP A 236 -10.35 10.28 -37.48
C ASP A 236 -11.17 9.00 -37.61
N SER A 237 -11.71 8.74 -38.79
CA SER A 237 -12.58 7.59 -39.06
C SER A 237 -11.85 6.24 -39.02
N GLU A 238 -10.52 6.22 -39.12
CA GLU A 238 -9.73 4.98 -39.03
C GLU A 238 -9.45 4.57 -37.58
N VAL A 239 -9.44 5.54 -36.66
CA VAL A 239 -9.02 5.35 -35.27
C VAL A 239 -10.19 5.46 -34.29
N HIS A 240 -11.12 6.38 -34.53
CA HIS A 240 -12.15 6.76 -33.56
C HIS A 240 -13.51 6.09 -33.84
N PRO A 241 -14.22 5.60 -32.81
CA PRO A 241 -15.51 4.92 -32.94
C PRO A 241 -16.67 5.92 -33.03
N GLU A 242 -17.54 5.82 -34.04
CA GLU A 242 -18.55 6.85 -34.38
C GLU A 242 -19.37 7.34 -33.17
N THR A 243 -19.58 6.48 -32.16
CA THR A 243 -20.27 6.81 -30.90
C THR A 243 -19.59 7.90 -30.06
N LYS A 244 -18.32 8.20 -30.32
CA LYS A 244 -17.53 9.26 -29.68
C LYS A 244 -17.38 10.51 -30.57
N ARG A 245 -17.94 10.52 -31.78
CA ARG A 245 -17.90 11.69 -32.67
C ARG A 245 -18.82 12.80 -32.15
N VAL A 246 -18.31 14.02 -32.14
CA VAL A 246 -19.04 15.24 -31.80
C VAL A 246 -18.60 16.37 -32.71
N ARG A 247 -19.50 17.32 -33.00
CA ARG A 247 -19.17 18.51 -33.81
C ARG A 247 -19.11 19.75 -32.93
N ILE A 248 -17.98 20.45 -32.93
CA ILE A 248 -17.73 21.66 -32.14
C ILE A 248 -17.21 22.75 -33.08
N GLU A 249 -17.86 23.92 -33.09
CA GLU A 249 -17.50 25.06 -33.95
C GLU A 249 -17.24 24.66 -35.42
N GLY A 250 -18.08 23.75 -35.94
CA GLY A 250 -18.00 23.27 -37.32
C GLY A 250 -17.01 22.12 -37.58
N THR A 251 -16.14 21.78 -36.61
CA THR A 251 -15.13 20.72 -36.72
C THR A 251 -15.57 19.44 -36.01
N ASP A 252 -15.39 18.29 -36.65
CA ASP A 252 -15.64 16.99 -36.02
C ASP A 252 -14.47 16.59 -35.12
N ARG A 253 -14.79 16.14 -33.90
CA ARG A 253 -13.84 15.76 -32.85
C ARG A 253 -14.24 14.44 -32.20
N CYS A 254 -13.28 13.75 -31.60
CA CYS A 254 -13.53 12.57 -30.78
C CYS A 254 -13.53 12.97 -29.31
N LYS A 255 -14.67 12.82 -28.62
CA LYS A 255 -14.75 13.17 -27.19
C LYS A 255 -14.11 12.11 -26.28
N ASP A 256 -13.79 12.51 -25.06
CA ASP A 256 -13.35 11.65 -23.96
C ASP A 256 -12.01 10.91 -24.19
N VAL A 257 -11.17 11.34 -25.12
CA VAL A 257 -9.88 10.68 -25.39
C VAL A 257 -8.94 10.88 -24.21
N PHE A 258 -8.28 9.80 -23.76
CA PHE A 258 -7.27 9.87 -22.72
C PHE A 258 -5.95 10.35 -23.32
N TYR A 259 -5.56 11.60 -23.05
CA TYR A 259 -4.24 12.09 -23.42
C TYR A 259 -3.23 11.74 -22.33
N LYS A 260 -2.23 10.91 -22.66
CA LYS A 260 -1.23 10.42 -21.71
C LYS A 260 -0.09 11.42 -21.57
N PHE A 261 0.20 11.84 -20.35
CA PHE A 261 1.41 12.58 -20.00
C PHE A 261 2.54 11.64 -19.57
N ALA A 262 2.22 10.63 -18.75
CA ALA A 262 3.20 9.67 -18.26
C ALA A 262 2.57 8.28 -18.10
N VAL A 263 3.34 7.22 -18.29
CA VAL A 263 2.82 5.85 -18.37
C VAL A 263 3.17 5.02 -17.14
N LYS A 264 2.25 4.15 -16.71
CA LYS A 264 2.52 3.16 -15.65
C LYS A 264 3.78 2.34 -15.98
N GLY A 265 4.70 2.26 -15.02
CA GLY A 265 5.99 1.59 -15.18
C GLY A 265 7.13 2.49 -15.67
N GLU A 266 6.83 3.72 -16.08
CA GLU A 266 7.84 4.72 -16.46
C GLU A 266 8.63 5.19 -15.23
N LYS A 267 9.92 5.45 -15.44
CA LYS A 267 10.82 5.97 -14.41
C LYS A 267 10.86 7.49 -14.52
N VAL A 268 10.40 8.17 -13.48
CA VAL A 268 10.27 9.64 -13.47
C VAL A 268 11.12 10.23 -12.36
N GLU A 269 11.86 11.28 -12.71
CA GLU A 269 12.67 12.04 -11.76
C GLU A 269 11.82 13.00 -10.94
N SER A 270 12.20 13.24 -9.69
CA SER A 270 11.49 14.21 -8.83
C SER A 270 11.59 15.62 -9.44
N GLY A 271 10.44 16.27 -9.63
CA GLY A 271 10.35 17.57 -10.29
C GLY A 271 10.29 17.50 -11.82
N HIS A 272 10.40 16.30 -12.43
CA HIS A 272 10.22 16.15 -13.87
C HIS A 272 8.80 16.55 -14.29
N SER A 273 8.69 17.20 -15.44
CA SER A 273 7.43 17.73 -15.93
C SER A 273 7.14 17.33 -17.38
N TYR A 274 5.88 17.05 -17.65
CA TYR A 274 5.35 16.82 -18.99
C TYR A 274 4.32 17.91 -19.28
N GLY A 275 4.51 18.67 -20.34
CA GLY A 275 3.63 19.77 -20.74
C GLY A 275 3.12 19.59 -22.17
N GLN A 276 1.90 20.01 -22.42
CA GLN A 276 1.32 20.08 -23.75
C GLN A 276 0.37 21.28 -23.86
N ILE A 277 0.35 21.90 -25.03
CA ILE A 277 -0.53 23.03 -25.34
C ILE A 277 -1.82 22.50 -25.96
N PHE A 278 -2.95 22.94 -25.42
CA PHE A 278 -4.28 22.60 -25.90
C PHE A 278 -5.06 23.86 -26.29
N GLN A 279 -5.86 23.74 -27.34
CA GLN A 279 -6.80 24.78 -27.74
C GLN A 279 -8.10 24.64 -26.94
N ALA A 280 -8.56 25.73 -26.32
CA ALA A 280 -9.88 25.78 -25.71
C ALA A 280 -10.97 25.69 -26.79
N LEU A 281 -11.77 24.63 -26.75
CA LEU A 281 -12.76 24.32 -27.79
C LEU A 281 -14.06 25.11 -27.67
N LYS A 282 -14.35 25.63 -26.47
CA LYS A 282 -15.51 26.47 -26.18
C LYS A 282 -15.07 27.76 -25.47
N PRO A 283 -14.42 28.67 -26.20
CA PRO A 283 -13.86 29.90 -25.65
C PRO A 283 -14.92 30.89 -25.14
N ASP A 284 -16.19 30.70 -25.50
CA ASP A 284 -17.33 31.49 -25.04
C ASP A 284 -17.72 31.16 -23.58
N GLU A 285 -17.28 30.02 -23.06
CA GLU A 285 -17.40 29.69 -21.64
C GLU A 285 -16.48 30.60 -20.79
N ARG A 286 -16.93 30.95 -19.57
CA ARG A 286 -16.13 31.81 -18.66
C ARG A 286 -15.01 31.05 -17.95
N THR A 287 -14.98 29.74 -18.08
CA THR A 287 -14.06 28.84 -17.38
C THR A 287 -13.70 27.66 -18.25
N PHE A 288 -12.48 27.18 -18.12
CA PHE A 288 -11.98 25.96 -18.74
C PHE A 288 -11.67 24.94 -17.65
N GLU A 289 -12.25 23.74 -17.74
CA GLU A 289 -12.05 22.67 -16.76
C GLU A 289 -10.96 21.70 -17.24
N CYS A 290 -9.75 21.81 -16.67
CA CYS A 290 -8.69 20.82 -16.87
C CYS A 290 -8.93 19.65 -15.90
N THR A 291 -9.44 18.51 -16.39
CA THR A 291 -9.67 17.33 -15.55
C THR A 291 -8.52 16.33 -15.67
N VAL A 292 -7.92 15.98 -14.53
CA VAL A 292 -6.84 15.01 -14.41
C VAL A 292 -7.39 13.62 -14.14
N TYR A 293 -6.88 12.63 -14.88
CA TYR A 293 -7.24 11.22 -14.79
C TYR A 293 -6.02 10.34 -14.54
N ILE A 294 -6.26 9.22 -13.87
CA ILE A 294 -5.30 8.14 -13.68
C ILE A 294 -5.87 6.83 -14.23
N SER A 295 -5.01 5.91 -14.66
CA SER A 295 -5.42 4.58 -15.13
C SER A 295 -4.52 3.46 -14.62
N ASP A 296 -5.12 2.30 -14.35
CA ASP A 296 -4.39 1.05 -14.07
C ASP A 296 -3.80 0.39 -15.32
N ASP A 297 -4.25 0.78 -16.51
CA ASP A 297 -3.74 0.32 -17.81
C ASP A 297 -2.55 1.19 -18.25
N THR A 298 -1.59 0.58 -18.93
CA THR A 298 -0.48 1.27 -19.61
C THR A 298 -0.93 2.04 -20.86
N ASN A 299 -2.07 1.68 -21.46
CA ASN A 299 -2.56 2.30 -22.68
C ASN A 299 -4.08 2.55 -22.68
N PRO A 300 -4.61 3.33 -21.72
CA PRO A 300 -6.02 3.76 -21.76
C PRO A 300 -6.31 4.53 -23.04
N ARG A 301 -7.47 4.31 -23.65
CA ARG A 301 -7.90 5.01 -24.87
C ARG A 301 -8.84 6.15 -24.54
N TYR A 302 -9.74 5.94 -23.59
CA TYR A 302 -10.74 6.93 -23.18
C TYR A 302 -10.73 7.11 -21.67
N VAL A 303 -11.06 8.32 -21.22
CA VAL A 303 -11.23 8.62 -19.79
C VAL A 303 -12.45 7.89 -19.18
N THR A 304 -13.31 7.32 -20.02
CA THR A 304 -14.46 6.49 -19.65
C THR A 304 -14.14 5.00 -19.58
N ASP A 305 -12.90 4.58 -19.89
CA ASP A 305 -12.52 3.17 -19.80
C ASP A 305 -12.61 2.68 -18.34
N PRO A 306 -12.97 1.42 -18.07
CA PRO A 306 -13.12 0.91 -16.69
C PRO A 306 -11.86 0.99 -15.83
N SER A 307 -10.68 1.08 -16.47
CA SER A 307 -9.39 1.22 -15.80
C SER A 307 -9.10 2.67 -15.36
N CYS A 308 -9.89 3.64 -15.81
CA CYS A 308 -9.66 5.07 -15.59
C CYS A 308 -10.46 5.59 -14.40
N GLN A 309 -9.84 6.49 -13.62
CA GLN A 309 -10.43 7.18 -12.49
C GLN A 309 -10.10 8.67 -12.59
N ARG A 310 -11.10 9.53 -12.31
CA ARG A 310 -10.89 10.97 -12.15
C ARG A 310 -10.13 11.23 -10.85
N LEU A 311 -8.98 11.91 -10.95
CA LEU A 311 -8.17 12.31 -9.80
C LEU A 311 -8.65 13.66 -9.24
N GLY A 312 -9.00 14.59 -10.12
CA GLY A 312 -9.54 15.90 -9.76
C GLY A 312 -9.55 16.84 -10.95
N ASN A 313 -9.82 18.12 -10.71
CA ASN A 313 -9.85 19.15 -11.76
C ASN A 313 -9.22 20.46 -11.30
N LEU A 314 -8.78 21.24 -12.28
CA LEU A 314 -8.38 22.63 -12.16
C LEU A 314 -9.31 23.47 -13.02
N ILE A 315 -9.93 24.48 -12.44
CA ILE A 315 -10.82 25.39 -13.17
C ILE A 315 -10.04 26.67 -13.46
N VAL A 316 -9.85 26.96 -14.75
CA VAL A 316 -9.12 28.12 -15.25
C VAL A 316 -10.13 29.17 -15.72
N PRO A 317 -10.19 30.37 -15.13
CA PRO A 317 -10.97 31.48 -15.67
C PRO A 317 -10.51 31.83 -17.09
N LEU A 318 -11.44 32.00 -18.02
CA LEU A 318 -11.14 32.43 -19.38
C LEU A 318 -11.42 33.92 -19.56
N PRO A 319 -10.51 34.69 -20.18
CA PRO A 319 -10.76 36.08 -20.52
C PRO A 319 -11.82 36.16 -21.63
N PRO A 320 -12.57 37.27 -21.73
CA PRO A 320 -13.49 37.48 -22.85
C PRO A 320 -12.72 37.49 -24.18
N LEU A 321 -13.15 36.64 -25.12
CA LEU A 321 -12.51 36.48 -26.41
C LEU A 321 -13.24 37.26 -27.50
N GLN A 322 -12.47 37.86 -28.42
CA GLN A 322 -13.04 38.45 -29.63
C GLN A 322 -13.36 37.35 -30.65
N LYS A 323 -14.33 37.60 -31.53
CA LYS A 323 -14.77 36.64 -32.54
C LYS A 323 -13.60 36.20 -33.43
N GLY A 324 -13.33 34.90 -33.49
CA GLY A 324 -12.25 34.30 -34.27
C GLY A 324 -10.90 34.17 -33.55
N GLN A 325 -10.79 34.55 -32.27
CA GLN A 325 -9.59 34.29 -31.48
C GLN A 325 -9.60 32.86 -30.91
N SER A 326 -8.52 32.11 -31.13
CA SER A 326 -8.24 30.91 -30.38
C SER A 326 -7.64 31.26 -29.02
N LEU A 327 -7.89 30.42 -28.03
CA LEU A 327 -7.23 30.47 -26.73
C LEU A 327 -6.48 29.16 -26.51
N GLU A 328 -5.22 29.28 -26.11
CA GLU A 328 -4.33 28.16 -25.86
C GLU A 328 -3.99 28.11 -24.38
N ILE A 329 -4.11 26.91 -23.80
CA ILE A 329 -3.76 26.60 -22.41
C ILE A 329 -2.64 25.56 -22.45
N GLU A 330 -1.51 25.86 -21.84
CA GLU A 330 -0.47 24.87 -21.57
C GLU A 330 -0.83 24.13 -20.28
N GLU A 331 -1.08 22.83 -20.40
CA GLU A 331 -1.33 21.94 -19.28
C GLU A 331 -0.05 21.15 -18.99
N THR A 332 0.45 21.26 -17.76
CA THR A 332 1.70 20.64 -17.31
C THR A 332 1.47 19.77 -16.08
N MET A 333 1.89 18.51 -16.15
CA MET A 333 2.01 17.62 -15.00
C MET A 333 3.43 17.61 -14.48
N ILE A 334 3.62 17.98 -13.21
CA ILE A 334 4.91 18.04 -12.53
C ILE A 334 4.90 16.97 -11.43
N PHE A 335 5.79 15.99 -11.58
CA PHE A 335 5.89 14.84 -10.68
C PHE A 335 6.81 15.18 -9.50
N GLY A 336 6.25 15.74 -8.43
CA GLY A 336 7.00 16.00 -7.18
C GLY A 336 7.25 14.72 -6.36
N GLY A 337 7.89 14.85 -5.20
CA GLY A 337 8.24 13.71 -4.35
C GLY A 337 7.05 12.82 -3.96
N THR A 338 6.07 13.39 -3.25
CA THR A 338 4.84 12.70 -2.80
C THR A 338 3.56 13.25 -3.43
N GLU A 339 3.70 14.21 -4.35
CA GLU A 339 2.59 15.00 -4.87
C GLU A 339 2.69 15.14 -6.39
N LEU A 340 1.53 15.21 -7.06
CA LEU A 340 1.40 15.59 -8.45
C LEU A 340 0.92 17.03 -8.47
N LEU A 341 1.77 17.93 -8.93
CA LEU A 341 1.37 19.31 -9.21
C LEU A 341 0.87 19.37 -10.65
N PHE A 342 -0.37 19.81 -10.82
CA PHE A 342 -0.93 20.09 -12.13
C PHE A 342 -1.04 21.59 -12.33
N ARG A 343 -0.45 22.08 -13.42
CA ARG A 343 -0.37 23.50 -13.75
C ARG A 343 -1.07 23.75 -15.08
N ALA A 344 -1.93 24.75 -15.12
CA ALA A 344 -2.46 25.30 -16.37
C ALA A 344 -1.99 26.74 -16.54
N LYS A 345 -1.40 27.05 -17.69
CA LYS A 345 -0.95 28.40 -18.04
C LYS A 345 -1.73 28.91 -19.24
N ASN A 346 -2.39 30.05 -19.05
CA ASN A 346 -3.03 30.75 -20.16
C ASN A 346 -1.94 31.39 -21.03
N MET A 347 -1.78 30.91 -22.27
CA MET A 347 -0.68 31.35 -23.14
C MET A 347 -0.84 32.79 -23.62
N LYS A 348 -2.07 33.35 -23.55
CA LYS A 348 -2.36 34.73 -23.92
C LYS A 348 -2.10 35.72 -22.78
N THR A 349 -2.54 35.41 -21.57
CA THR A 349 -2.39 36.33 -20.40
C THR A 349 -1.11 36.08 -19.61
N GLY A 350 -0.53 34.88 -19.74
CA GLY A 350 0.60 34.43 -18.92
C GLY A 350 0.19 33.99 -17.51
N GLU A 351 -1.09 34.06 -17.16
CA GLU A 351 -1.59 33.65 -15.84
C GLU A 351 -1.44 32.14 -15.65
N ILE A 352 -1.04 31.77 -14.43
CA ILE A 352 -0.78 30.39 -14.03
C ILE A 352 -1.76 30.00 -12.93
N TYR A 353 -2.35 28.83 -13.08
CA TYR A 353 -3.25 28.21 -12.12
C TYR A 353 -2.69 26.83 -11.77
N GLU A 354 -2.80 26.44 -10.50
CA GLU A 354 -2.20 25.21 -10.00
C GLU A 354 -3.14 24.48 -9.06
N THR A 355 -3.04 23.15 -9.07
CA THR A 355 -3.67 22.28 -8.08
C THR A 355 -2.72 21.13 -7.76
N GLN A 356 -2.85 20.57 -6.56
CA GLN A 356 -2.00 19.48 -6.08
C GLN A 356 -2.86 18.27 -5.76
N PHE A 357 -2.37 17.10 -6.18
CA PHE A 357 -3.00 15.82 -5.90
C PHE A 357 -2.01 14.93 -5.15
N GLN A 358 -2.47 14.28 -4.08
CA GLN A 358 -1.76 13.16 -3.48
C GLN A 358 -2.07 11.90 -4.29
N PHE A 359 -1.07 11.08 -4.59
CA PHE A 359 -1.24 9.91 -5.46
C PHE A 359 -0.39 8.70 -5.10
#